data_AF-A0AAD8A7U4-F1
#
_entry.id   AF-A0AAD8A7U4-F1
#
_cell.length_a   1.000
_cell.length_b   1.000
_cell.length_c   1.000
_cell.angle_alpha   90.00
_cell.angle_beta   90.00
_cell.angle_gamma   90.00
#
_symmetry.space_group_name_H-M   'P 1'
#
loop_
_entity.id
_entity.type
_entity.pdbx_description
1 polymer ?
#
loop_
_entity_poly.entity_id
_entity_poly.type
_entity_poly.pdbx_seq_one_letter_code
_entity_poly.pdbx_strand_id
1 'polypeptide(L)'
;SATYKINKIYTWAKKLARFKIHDNILIGTIDHTNVLKSLLELKEVDLSLILEYCSDFELDAQKYLIVYLRTIILSWEPTFEITKTVDGEEMLIVEEIDSVTEKKCKSIIQLIEHKNKLAEELNIILENINHYNYEMYIFIINILENLSLEHNFVDKKLLLTFLKNYKRTQPPKQEELDAWLEKFSYSSNLPVFSKWRLPFLSFKDRNKIWQTLKEEVNLNTYEQWCTVLDALNIQRDALCSIAIKQSVPVRDKTALGTWNVYSQYSLLLSQVEECVSTFTNLENACACLYFLSNHMPPGVDQVSASELCYKYVLKWYEHEESAKDRVEKVKNKYLLVTTTHILYKYGLAEACYLKLISNPQELMSSLFQHPDIVSRGRGTCVHCPGR
;
A
#
# COMPACT_ATOMS: atom_id res chain seq x y z
N SER A 1 58.42 -13.16 22.91
CA SER A 1 59.64 -12.75 22.19
C SER A 1 59.30 -11.63 21.21
N ALA A 2 60.02 -10.50 21.23
CA ALA A 2 59.78 -9.36 20.33
C ALA A 2 59.83 -9.74 18.83
N THR A 3 60.66 -10.72 18.48
CA THR A 3 60.80 -11.27 17.12
C THR A 3 59.51 -11.94 16.62
N TYR A 4 58.74 -12.56 17.52
CA TYR A 4 57.46 -13.21 17.18
C TYR A 4 56.37 -12.18 16.85
N LYS A 5 56.31 -11.07 17.60
CA LYS A 5 55.39 -9.95 17.28
C LYS A 5 55.72 -9.30 15.94
N ILE A 6 57.01 -9.08 15.64
CA ILE A 6 57.45 -8.51 14.36
C ILE A 6 57.09 -9.42 13.18
N ASN A 7 57.28 -10.74 13.32
CA ASN A 7 56.90 -11.71 12.29
C ASN A 7 55.39 -11.76 12.03
N LYS A 8 54.55 -11.66 13.07
CA LYS A 8 53.08 -11.56 12.90
C LYS A 8 52.69 -10.30 12.13
N ILE A 9 53.22 -9.15 12.52
CA ILE A 9 52.95 -7.85 11.88
C ILE A 9 53.33 -7.90 10.39
N TYR A 10 54.51 -8.44 10.05
CA TYR A 10 54.94 -8.58 8.66
C TYR A 10 54.04 -9.51 7.84
N THR A 11 53.63 -10.64 8.44
CA THR A 11 52.73 -11.60 7.80
C THR A 11 51.36 -10.96 7.49
N TRP A 12 50.81 -10.21 8.46
CA TRP A 12 49.57 -9.48 8.28
C TRP A 12 49.69 -8.34 7.28
N ALA A 13 50.79 -7.59 7.26
CA ALA A 13 51.04 -6.58 6.23
C ALA A 13 50.97 -7.17 4.82
N LYS A 14 51.53 -8.38 4.61
CA LYS A 14 51.46 -9.09 3.33
C LYS A 14 50.06 -9.57 2.98
N LYS A 15 49.30 -10.09 3.96
CA LYS A 15 47.91 -10.53 3.76
C LYS A 15 47.00 -9.34 3.44
N LEU A 16 47.12 -8.25 4.18
CA LEU A 16 46.32 -7.02 4.04
C LEU A 16 46.63 -6.26 2.75
N ALA A 17 47.87 -6.31 2.28
CA ALA A 17 48.25 -5.75 0.98
C ALA A 17 47.47 -6.39 -0.19
N ARG A 18 47.04 -7.66 -0.08
CA ARG A 18 46.19 -8.30 -1.10
C ARG A 18 44.83 -7.64 -1.23
N PHE A 19 44.36 -7.04 -0.15
CA PHE A 19 43.10 -6.31 -0.05
C PHE A 19 43.26 -4.80 -0.25
N LYS A 20 44.45 -4.34 -0.68
CA LYS A 20 44.81 -2.92 -0.83
C LYS A 20 44.67 -2.10 0.46
N ILE A 21 44.69 -2.78 1.62
CA ILE A 21 44.74 -2.13 2.92
C ILE A 21 46.22 -1.85 3.20
N HIS A 22 46.62 -0.63 2.89
CA HIS A 22 47.96 -0.11 3.13
C HIS A 22 47.96 0.71 4.43
N ASP A 23 47.64 0.07 5.55
CA ASP A 23 47.88 0.72 6.83
C ASP A 23 49.38 0.72 7.12
N ASN A 24 49.85 1.72 7.88
CA ASN A 24 51.21 1.85 8.39
C ASN A 24 51.54 0.77 9.44
N ILE A 25 51.25 -0.48 9.11
CA ILE A 25 51.33 -1.69 9.95
C ILE A 25 52.74 -1.92 10.49
N LEU A 26 53.74 -1.39 9.78
CA LEU A 26 55.14 -1.51 10.13
C LEU A 26 55.60 -0.47 11.17
N ILE A 27 54.80 0.54 11.52
CA ILE A 27 55.20 1.67 12.40
C ILE A 27 54.72 1.49 13.85
N GLY A 28 53.90 0.48 14.15
CA GLY A 28 53.58 0.07 15.53
C GLY A 28 52.53 0.91 16.27
N THR A 29 51.95 1.92 15.65
CA THR A 29 50.85 2.76 16.19
C THR A 29 49.48 2.39 15.59
N ILE A 30 49.27 1.12 15.27
CA ILE A 30 48.10 0.69 14.50
C ILE A 30 46.91 0.45 15.41
N ASP A 31 45.80 1.09 15.04
CA ASP A 31 44.50 0.75 15.58
C ASP A 31 43.99 -0.54 14.89
N HIS A 32 44.35 -1.70 15.46
CA HIS A 32 43.94 -3.01 14.94
C HIS A 32 42.42 -3.16 14.82
N THR A 33 41.66 -2.39 15.61
CA THR A 33 40.21 -2.26 15.57
C THR A 33 39.73 -1.70 14.23
N ASN A 34 40.39 -0.66 13.71
CA ASN A 34 40.02 -0.02 12.45
C ASN A 34 40.44 -0.85 11.25
N VAL A 35 41.63 -1.46 11.29
CA VAL A 35 42.06 -2.42 10.25
C VAL A 35 41.03 -3.55 10.10
N LEU A 36 40.55 -4.08 11.23
CA LEU A 36 39.55 -5.13 11.22
C LEU A 36 38.22 -4.62 10.65
N LYS A 37 37.75 -3.43 11.03
CA LYS A 37 36.54 -2.84 10.42
C LYS A 37 36.66 -2.70 8.90
N SER A 38 37.80 -2.20 8.41
CA SER A 38 38.08 -2.10 6.97
C SER A 38 38.06 -3.46 6.28
N LEU A 39 38.56 -4.52 6.94
CA LEU A 39 38.46 -5.89 6.44
C LEU A 39 37.00 -6.38 6.35
N LEU A 40 36.16 -6.04 7.32
CA LEU A 40 34.76 -6.48 7.38
C LEU A 40 33.89 -5.86 6.28
N GLU A 41 34.29 -4.71 5.74
CA GLU A 41 33.61 -4.03 4.62
C GLU A 41 33.87 -4.70 3.26
N LEU A 42 34.87 -5.58 3.18
CA LEU A 42 35.24 -6.25 1.93
C LEU A 42 34.40 -7.51 1.70
N LYS A 43 33.76 -7.58 0.52
CA LYS A 43 32.91 -8.73 0.14
C LYS A 43 33.68 -10.07 0.09
N GLU A 44 34.94 -10.04 -0.35
CA GLU A 44 35.77 -11.22 -0.61
C GLU A 44 36.45 -11.81 0.64
N VAL A 45 36.31 -11.19 1.82
CA VAL A 45 37.04 -11.65 3.01
C VAL A 45 36.41 -12.91 3.59
N ASP A 46 37.26 -13.94 3.76
CA ASP A 46 36.89 -15.21 4.39
C ASP A 46 36.73 -15.08 5.90
N LEU A 47 35.79 -15.85 6.45
CA LEU A 47 35.53 -15.91 7.89
C LEU A 47 36.75 -16.39 8.69
N SER A 48 37.53 -17.31 8.13
CA SER A 48 38.77 -17.81 8.74
C SER A 48 39.80 -16.70 8.94
N LEU A 49 39.93 -15.77 7.99
CA LEU A 49 40.86 -14.65 8.07
C LEU A 49 40.48 -13.70 9.22
N ILE A 50 39.18 -13.45 9.41
CA ILE A 50 38.67 -12.62 10.51
C ILE A 50 39.00 -13.25 11.86
N LEU A 51 38.75 -14.56 12.01
CA LEU A 51 39.05 -15.28 13.26
C LEU A 51 40.56 -15.34 13.54
N GLU A 52 41.38 -15.57 12.50
CA GLU A 52 42.83 -15.55 12.62
C GLU A 52 43.34 -14.16 13.07
N TYR A 53 42.79 -13.09 12.49
CA TYR A 53 43.15 -11.72 12.87
C TYR A 53 42.78 -11.43 14.33
N CYS A 54 41.57 -11.81 14.75
CA CYS A 54 41.15 -11.64 16.14
C CYS A 54 42.05 -12.41 17.11
N SER A 55 42.42 -13.65 16.77
CA SER A 55 43.30 -14.47 17.59
C SER A 55 44.72 -13.89 17.68
N ASP A 56 45.26 -13.39 16.57
CA ASP A 56 46.63 -12.90 16.51
C ASP A 56 46.85 -11.58 17.26
N PHE A 57 45.81 -10.75 17.36
CA PHE A 57 45.83 -9.44 18.00
C PHE A 57 44.97 -9.36 19.29
N GLU A 58 44.56 -10.51 19.85
CA GLU A 58 43.82 -10.61 21.11
C GLU A 58 42.51 -9.79 21.13
N LEU A 59 41.80 -9.77 20.00
CA LEU A 59 40.52 -9.08 19.83
C LEU A 59 39.33 -10.02 20.15
N ASP A 60 38.24 -9.45 20.65
CA ASP A 60 37.01 -10.18 20.95
C ASP A 60 36.31 -10.67 19.67
N ALA A 61 36.56 -11.92 19.29
CA ALA A 61 35.98 -12.55 18.11
C ALA A 61 34.44 -12.52 18.13
N GLN A 62 33.79 -12.71 19.27
CA GLN A 62 32.32 -12.74 19.36
C GLN A 62 31.72 -11.37 19.01
N LYS A 63 32.34 -10.29 19.50
CA LYS A 63 31.96 -8.92 19.12
C LYS A 63 32.11 -8.67 17.62
N TYR A 64 33.24 -9.07 17.02
CA TYR A 64 33.47 -8.81 15.59
C TYR A 64 32.67 -9.72 14.65
N LEU A 65 32.26 -10.92 15.09
CA LEU A 65 31.30 -11.74 14.34
C LEU A 65 29.95 -11.04 14.21
N ILE A 66 29.44 -10.42 15.29
CA ILE A 66 28.21 -9.62 15.24
C ILE A 66 28.37 -8.40 14.34
N VAL A 67 29.49 -7.68 14.46
CA VAL A 67 29.80 -6.53 13.59
C VAL A 67 29.85 -6.99 12.13
N TYR A 68 30.46 -8.14 11.86
CA TYR A 68 30.56 -8.67 10.49
C TYR A 68 29.18 -8.99 9.91
N LEU A 69 28.36 -9.70 10.68
CA LEU A 69 26.99 -10.04 10.29
C LEU A 69 26.19 -8.77 9.97
N ARG A 70 26.31 -7.76 10.84
CA ARG A 70 25.68 -6.44 10.64
C ARG A 70 26.15 -5.77 9.35
N THR A 71 27.45 -5.77 9.08
CA THR A 71 28.01 -5.17 7.86
C THR A 71 27.48 -5.88 6.62
N ILE A 72 27.46 -7.21 6.58
CA ILE A 72 26.94 -7.98 5.45
C ILE A 72 25.46 -7.66 5.20
N ILE A 73 24.64 -7.68 6.25
CA ILE A 73 23.20 -7.46 6.14
C ILE A 73 22.87 -6.03 5.69
N LEU A 74 23.52 -5.02 6.28
CA LEU A 74 23.22 -3.61 6.00
C LEU A 74 23.79 -3.12 4.67
N SER A 75 24.85 -3.77 4.16
CA SER A 75 25.45 -3.46 2.84
C SER A 75 24.89 -4.30 1.70
N TRP A 76 23.94 -5.20 1.98
CA TRP A 76 23.32 -6.03 0.96
C TRP A 76 22.43 -5.19 0.05
N GLU A 77 22.65 -5.35 -1.26
CA GLU A 77 21.84 -4.76 -2.31
C GLU A 77 21.25 -5.87 -3.17
N PRO A 78 19.94 -5.83 -3.47
CA PRO A 78 19.31 -6.84 -4.30
C PRO A 78 19.80 -6.75 -5.75
N THR A 79 19.99 -7.92 -6.36
CA THR A 79 20.04 -8.08 -7.81
C THR A 79 18.61 -8.16 -8.36
N PHE A 80 18.39 -7.55 -9.52
CA PHE A 80 17.05 -7.42 -10.09
C PHE A 80 17.08 -7.24 -11.59
N GLU A 81 15.96 -7.58 -12.23
CA GLU A 81 15.72 -7.40 -13.65
C GLU A 81 14.41 -6.64 -13.86
N ILE A 82 14.38 -5.78 -14.87
CA ILE A 82 13.16 -5.10 -15.32
C ILE A 82 12.79 -5.71 -16.66
N THR A 83 11.70 -6.47 -16.66
CA THR A 83 11.17 -7.11 -17.87
C THR A 83 9.93 -6.37 -18.35
N LYS A 84 9.55 -6.56 -19.61
CA LYS A 84 8.30 -6.03 -20.17
C LYS A 84 7.32 -7.17 -20.38
N THR A 85 6.08 -6.98 -19.93
CA THR A 85 4.98 -7.90 -20.21
C THR A 85 4.59 -7.83 -21.69
N VAL A 86 3.76 -8.77 -22.13
CA VAL A 86 3.21 -8.81 -23.51
C VAL A 86 2.50 -7.50 -23.86
N ASP A 87 1.87 -6.87 -22.87
CA ASP A 87 1.16 -5.60 -23.01
C ASP A 87 2.09 -4.37 -22.93
N GLY A 88 3.40 -4.59 -22.80
CA GLY A 88 4.42 -3.53 -22.75
C GLY A 88 4.65 -2.92 -21.37
N GLU A 89 4.01 -3.43 -20.31
CA GLU A 89 4.20 -2.93 -18.96
C GLU A 89 5.52 -3.41 -18.34
N GLU A 90 6.21 -2.53 -17.63
CA GLU A 90 7.43 -2.88 -16.89
C GLU A 90 7.09 -3.64 -15.60
N MET A 91 7.79 -4.76 -15.40
CA MET A 91 7.71 -5.63 -14.22
C MET A 91 9.08 -5.77 -13.59
N LEU A 92 9.15 -5.52 -12.28
CA LEU A 92 10.35 -5.71 -11.47
C LEU A 92 10.40 -7.16 -10.97
N ILE A 93 11.50 -7.85 -11.26
CA ILE A 93 11.82 -9.15 -10.69
C ILE A 93 13.06 -8.98 -9.82
N VAL A 94 12.91 -9.19 -8.52
CA VAL A 94 14.02 -9.13 -7.56
C VAL A 94 14.44 -10.55 -7.21
N GLU A 95 15.74 -10.83 -7.31
CA GLU A 95 16.28 -12.13 -6.94
C GLU A 95 16.27 -12.32 -5.42
N GLU A 96 16.22 -13.57 -4.99
CA GLU A 96 16.44 -13.91 -3.58
C GLU A 96 17.88 -13.61 -3.16
N ILE A 97 18.14 -13.65 -1.85
CA ILE A 97 19.49 -13.56 -1.32
C ILE A 97 20.35 -14.66 -1.94
N ASP A 98 21.48 -14.27 -2.51
CA ASP A 98 22.39 -15.20 -3.15
C ASP A 98 22.93 -16.24 -2.16
N SER A 99 23.17 -17.46 -2.65
CA SER A 99 23.59 -18.58 -1.80
C SER A 99 24.94 -18.35 -1.09
N VAL A 100 25.80 -17.46 -1.61
CA VAL A 100 27.10 -17.16 -1.01
C VAL A 100 26.89 -16.30 0.23
N THR A 101 26.14 -15.20 0.11
CA THR A 101 25.74 -14.33 1.22
C THR A 101 24.98 -15.11 2.28
N GLU A 102 24.00 -15.92 1.88
CA GLU A 102 23.20 -16.71 2.81
C GLU A 102 24.06 -17.68 3.63
N LYS A 103 24.95 -18.45 2.96
CA LYS A 103 25.88 -19.36 3.62
C LYS A 103 26.82 -18.63 4.58
N LYS A 104 27.37 -17.49 4.14
CA LYS A 104 28.29 -16.67 4.94
C LYS A 104 27.62 -16.19 6.23
N CYS A 105 26.41 -15.65 6.14
CA CYS A 105 25.61 -15.26 7.31
C CYS A 105 25.33 -16.45 8.24
N LYS A 106 24.89 -17.60 7.69
CA LYS A 106 24.63 -18.81 8.48
C LYS A 106 25.88 -19.32 9.21
N SER A 107 27.03 -19.32 8.55
CA SER A 107 28.30 -19.70 9.18
C SER A 107 28.69 -18.77 10.33
N ILE A 108 28.52 -17.46 10.17
CA ILE A 108 28.77 -16.49 11.24
C ILE A 108 27.82 -16.75 12.42
N ILE A 109 26.52 -16.90 12.16
CA ILE A 109 25.49 -17.15 13.17
C ILE A 109 25.78 -18.42 13.98
N GLN A 110 26.29 -19.48 13.34
CA GLN A 110 26.64 -20.72 14.03
C GLN A 110 27.77 -20.53 15.04
N LEU A 111 28.75 -19.67 14.74
CA LEU A 111 29.90 -19.39 15.61
C LEU A 111 29.60 -18.46 16.78
N ILE A 112 28.49 -17.70 16.71
CA ILE A 112 28.11 -16.79 17.79
C ILE A 112 27.56 -17.60 18.97
N GLU A 113 28.19 -17.50 20.12
CA GLU A 113 27.83 -18.31 21.30
C GLU A 113 26.56 -17.79 21.99
N HIS A 114 26.47 -16.47 22.19
CA HIS A 114 25.39 -15.84 22.94
C HIS A 114 24.19 -15.52 22.03
N LYS A 115 23.27 -16.48 21.87
CA LYS A 115 22.09 -16.34 21.00
C LYS A 115 21.13 -15.21 21.41
N ASN A 116 21.01 -14.90 22.71
CA ASN A 116 20.17 -13.80 23.18
C ASN A 116 20.70 -12.44 22.70
N LYS A 117 22.01 -12.21 22.82
CA LYS A 117 22.67 -10.99 22.30
C LYS A 117 22.53 -10.89 20.78
N LEU A 118 22.65 -12.01 20.08
CA LEU A 118 22.40 -12.05 18.64
C LEU A 118 20.97 -11.64 18.30
N ALA A 119 19.96 -12.12 19.03
CA ALA A 119 18.57 -11.73 18.80
C ALA A 119 18.34 -10.23 19.05
N GLU A 120 18.91 -9.66 20.11
CA GLU A 120 18.87 -8.22 20.38
C GLU A 120 19.48 -7.41 19.23
N GLU A 121 20.66 -7.80 18.76
CA GLU A 121 21.36 -7.13 17.65
C GLU A 121 20.60 -7.27 16.32
N LEU A 122 20.01 -8.43 16.03
CA LEU A 122 19.19 -8.63 14.83
C LEU A 122 17.94 -7.72 14.84
N ASN A 123 17.32 -7.50 15.99
CA ASN A 123 16.23 -6.52 16.12
C ASN A 123 16.69 -5.09 15.84
N ILE A 124 17.88 -4.71 16.32
CA ILE A 124 18.48 -3.39 16.00
C ILE A 124 18.78 -3.28 14.49
N ILE A 125 19.25 -4.36 13.86
CA ILE A 125 19.53 -4.40 12.43
C ILE A 125 18.24 -4.23 11.63
N LEU A 126 17.13 -4.91 11.99
CA LEU A 126 15.81 -4.76 11.34
C LEU A 126 15.33 -3.29 11.30
N GLU A 127 15.67 -2.51 12.32
CA GLU A 127 15.35 -1.08 12.37
C GLU A 127 16.21 -0.23 11.44
N ASN A 128 17.32 -0.73 10.89
CA ASN A 128 18.28 0.02 10.07
C ASN A 128 18.36 -0.43 8.60
N ILE A 129 17.76 -1.55 8.24
CA ILE A 129 17.73 -2.04 6.86
C ILE A 129 16.99 -1.07 5.94
N ASN A 130 17.41 -1.06 4.67
CA ASN A 130 16.69 -0.43 3.57
C ASN A 130 15.25 -0.96 3.50
N HIS A 131 14.28 -0.07 3.64
CA HIS A 131 12.86 -0.43 3.76
C HIS A 131 12.22 -1.05 2.51
N TYR A 132 12.95 -1.16 1.41
CA TYR A 132 12.53 -1.87 0.18
C TYR A 132 13.12 -3.29 0.06
N ASN A 133 14.08 -3.66 0.91
CA ASN A 133 14.79 -4.94 0.88
C ASN A 133 13.99 -6.03 1.64
N TYR A 134 12.81 -6.37 1.14
CA TYR A 134 11.90 -7.32 1.80
C TYR A 134 12.53 -8.70 2.00
N GLU A 135 13.37 -9.14 1.07
CA GLU A 135 14.09 -10.41 1.12
C GLU A 135 14.97 -10.49 2.37
N MET A 136 15.70 -9.41 2.65
CA MET A 136 16.56 -9.32 3.84
C MET A 136 15.75 -9.26 5.13
N TYR A 137 14.59 -8.57 5.12
CA TYR A 137 13.65 -8.62 6.24
C TYR A 137 13.19 -10.05 6.54
N ILE A 138 12.73 -10.77 5.52
CA ILE A 138 12.25 -12.16 5.65
C ILE A 138 13.38 -13.07 6.15
N PHE A 139 14.60 -12.91 5.62
CA PHE A 139 15.76 -13.69 6.04
C PHE A 139 16.08 -13.52 7.53
N ILE A 140 16.12 -12.28 8.02
CA ILE A 140 16.41 -12.01 9.45
C ILE A 140 15.29 -12.49 10.34
N ILE A 141 14.04 -12.31 9.92
CA ILE A 141 12.89 -12.83 10.65
C ILE A 141 12.99 -14.35 10.78
N ASN A 142 13.33 -15.07 9.70
CA ASN A 142 13.53 -16.52 9.74
C ASN A 142 14.66 -16.92 10.72
N ILE A 143 15.72 -16.11 10.83
CA ILE A 143 16.77 -16.34 11.84
C ILE A 143 16.21 -16.11 13.24
N LEU A 144 15.49 -15.01 13.47
CA LEU A 144 14.91 -14.69 14.78
C LEU A 144 13.91 -15.75 15.26
N GLU A 145 13.05 -16.27 14.38
CA GLU A 145 12.13 -17.38 14.67
C GLU A 145 12.87 -18.65 15.13
N ASN A 146 14.06 -18.91 14.58
CA ASN A 146 14.89 -20.03 15.01
C ASN A 146 15.62 -19.78 16.33
N LEU A 147 15.83 -18.52 16.71
CA LEU A 147 16.54 -18.13 17.93
C LEU A 147 15.60 -17.88 19.12
N SER A 148 14.35 -17.48 18.88
CA SER A 148 13.38 -17.10 19.90
C SER A 148 12.00 -17.65 19.59
N LEU A 149 11.34 -18.21 20.62
CA LEU A 149 9.96 -18.71 20.56
C LEU A 149 8.92 -17.63 20.93
N GLU A 150 9.35 -16.47 21.42
CA GLU A 150 8.45 -15.49 22.06
C GLU A 150 7.77 -14.53 21.07
N HIS A 151 8.34 -14.34 19.88
CA HIS A 151 7.79 -13.42 18.89
C HIS A 151 7.20 -14.16 17.71
N ASN A 152 5.87 -14.07 17.58
CA ASN A 152 5.19 -14.49 16.36
C ASN A 152 5.40 -13.44 15.26
N PHE A 153 6.17 -13.79 14.23
CA PHE A 153 6.41 -12.93 13.07
C PHE A 153 5.50 -13.24 11.87
N VAL A 154 4.49 -14.11 12.04
CA VAL A 154 3.58 -14.54 10.97
C VAL A 154 2.97 -13.35 10.24
N ASP A 155 2.43 -12.37 10.96
CA ASP A 155 1.80 -11.19 10.35
C ASP A 155 2.79 -10.35 9.54
N LYS A 156 4.01 -10.14 10.07
CA LYS A 156 5.06 -9.40 9.36
C LYS A 156 5.51 -10.14 8.11
N LYS A 157 5.67 -11.46 8.16
CA LYS A 157 6.05 -12.29 7.00
C LYS A 157 4.95 -12.31 5.96
N LEU A 158 3.69 -12.44 6.37
CA LEU A 158 2.54 -12.38 5.48
C LEU A 158 2.53 -11.04 4.73
N LEU A 159 2.68 -9.94 5.45
CA LEU A 159 2.74 -8.60 4.87
C LEU A 159 3.95 -8.42 3.92
N LEU A 160 5.16 -8.83 4.31
CA LEU A 160 6.34 -8.73 3.46
C LEU A 160 6.21 -9.57 2.19
N THR A 161 5.64 -10.76 2.29
CA THR A 161 5.40 -11.66 1.14
C THR A 161 4.37 -11.05 0.20
N PHE A 162 3.32 -10.44 0.73
CA PHE A 162 2.36 -9.68 -0.06
C PHE A 162 3.04 -8.50 -0.77
N LEU A 163 3.78 -7.66 -0.03
CA LEU A 163 4.47 -6.49 -0.59
C LEU A 163 5.48 -6.85 -1.67
N LYS A 164 6.13 -8.02 -1.57
CA LYS A 164 7.04 -8.53 -2.58
C LYS A 164 6.36 -8.79 -3.93
N ASN A 165 5.09 -9.24 -3.89
CA ASN A 165 4.30 -9.56 -5.09
C ASN A 165 3.38 -8.41 -5.53
N TYR A 166 3.12 -7.45 -4.64
CA TYR A 166 2.27 -6.31 -4.91
C TYR A 166 3.01 -5.25 -5.73
N LYS A 167 2.42 -4.83 -6.86
CA LYS A 167 2.87 -3.70 -7.67
C LYS A 167 2.12 -2.45 -7.22
N ARG A 168 2.85 -1.43 -6.76
CA ARG A 168 2.25 -0.15 -6.36
C ARG A 168 1.49 0.51 -7.52
N THR A 169 0.45 1.24 -7.19
CA THR A 169 -0.44 1.90 -8.16
C THR A 169 -0.07 3.35 -8.41
N GLN A 170 0.49 4.03 -7.41
CA GLN A 170 0.92 5.43 -7.49
C GLN A 170 2.45 5.52 -7.42
N PRO A 171 3.09 6.49 -8.07
CA PRO A 171 4.54 6.69 -7.92
C PRO A 171 4.92 7.15 -6.51
N PRO A 172 6.20 6.99 -6.10
CA PRO A 172 6.73 7.57 -4.86
C PRO A 172 6.42 9.06 -4.73
N LYS A 173 6.08 9.48 -3.51
CA LYS A 173 5.80 10.89 -3.19
C LYS A 173 6.98 11.57 -2.50
N GLN A 174 6.89 12.89 -2.34
CA GLN A 174 7.92 13.67 -1.68
C GLN A 174 8.08 13.26 -0.20
N GLU A 175 6.99 12.95 0.51
CA GLU A 175 7.07 12.54 1.92
C GLU A 175 7.85 11.22 2.09
N GLU A 176 7.76 10.33 1.10
CA GLU A 176 8.51 9.07 1.05
C GLU A 176 10.01 9.31 0.82
N LEU A 177 10.35 10.27 -0.07
CA LEU A 177 11.73 10.70 -0.29
C LEU A 177 12.31 11.38 0.96
N ASP A 178 11.55 12.26 1.63
CA ASP A 178 12.01 12.96 2.83
C ASP A 178 12.32 11.96 3.96
N ALA A 179 11.41 11.00 4.19
CA ALA A 179 11.62 9.94 5.17
C ALA A 179 12.81 9.03 4.83
N TRP A 180 13.07 8.82 3.52
CA TRP A 180 14.24 8.09 3.06
C TRP A 180 15.54 8.85 3.36
N LEU A 181 15.61 10.13 3.01
CA LEU A 181 16.80 10.97 3.19
C LEU A 181 17.14 11.20 4.67
N GLU A 182 16.13 11.24 5.55
CA GLU A 182 16.34 11.31 7.01
C GLU A 182 17.14 10.11 7.51
N LYS A 183 16.88 8.92 6.96
CA LYS A 183 17.50 7.67 7.42
C LYS A 183 18.76 7.29 6.63
N PHE A 184 18.79 7.61 5.33
CA PHE A 184 19.84 7.23 4.40
C PHE A 184 20.44 8.48 3.76
N SER A 185 21.00 9.35 4.61
CA SER A 185 21.55 10.66 4.22
C SER A 185 22.70 10.62 3.23
N TYR A 186 23.33 9.45 3.03
CA TYR A 186 24.35 9.22 2.02
C TYR A 186 23.77 9.06 0.61
N SER A 187 22.46 8.80 0.47
CA SER A 187 21.79 8.73 -0.82
C SER A 187 21.20 10.09 -1.20
N SER A 188 21.24 10.44 -2.48
CA SER A 188 20.57 11.64 -3.01
C SER A 188 19.17 11.35 -3.54
N ASN A 189 18.83 10.09 -3.79
CA ASN A 189 17.57 9.67 -4.41
C ASN A 189 17.01 8.40 -3.76
N LEU A 190 15.73 8.13 -3.99
CA LEU A 190 15.13 6.84 -3.67
C LEU A 190 15.78 5.71 -4.49
N PRO A 191 15.81 4.48 -3.96
CA PRO A 191 16.20 3.30 -4.72
C PRO A 191 15.30 3.14 -5.96
N VAL A 192 15.86 2.56 -7.04
CA VAL A 192 15.13 2.35 -8.30
C VAL A 192 13.84 1.55 -8.10
N PHE A 193 13.85 0.59 -7.17
CA PHE A 193 12.70 -0.27 -6.84
C PHE A 193 11.49 0.47 -6.28
N SER A 194 11.68 1.67 -5.73
CA SER A 194 10.60 2.47 -5.15
C SER A 194 9.46 2.72 -6.15
N LYS A 195 9.74 2.71 -7.46
CA LYS A 195 8.72 2.80 -8.51
C LYS A 195 7.73 1.63 -8.54
N TRP A 196 8.11 0.46 -8.03
CA TRP A 196 7.28 -0.75 -8.02
C TRP A 196 6.90 -1.20 -6.59
N ARG A 197 7.76 -0.92 -5.60
CA ARG A 197 7.64 -1.39 -4.22
C ARG A 197 7.21 -0.27 -3.28
N LEU A 198 6.44 -0.63 -2.24
CA LEU A 198 6.08 0.27 -1.14
C LEU A 198 7.11 0.19 0.01
N PRO A 199 7.47 1.30 0.66
CA PRO A 199 8.38 1.23 1.80
C PRO A 199 7.75 0.44 2.96
N PHE A 200 8.41 -0.62 3.43
CA PHE A 200 7.93 -1.41 4.58
C PHE A 200 7.80 -0.56 5.86
N LEU A 201 8.56 0.53 5.95
CA LEU A 201 8.49 1.50 7.05
C LEU A 201 7.08 2.07 7.24
N SER A 202 6.33 2.29 6.16
CA SER A 202 4.97 2.85 6.23
C SER A 202 4.00 1.95 7.00
N PHE A 203 4.35 0.67 7.16
CA PHE A 203 3.53 -0.31 7.87
C PHE A 203 3.91 -0.50 9.34
N LYS A 204 4.87 0.30 9.86
CA LYS A 204 5.18 0.34 11.29
C LYS A 204 4.28 1.28 12.09
N ASP A 205 3.68 2.28 11.44
CA ASP A 205 2.82 3.29 12.05
C ASP A 205 1.40 3.19 11.49
N ARG A 206 0.41 3.04 12.38
CA ARG A 206 -1.02 3.02 12.05
C ARG A 206 -1.45 4.18 11.15
N ASN A 207 -0.96 5.40 11.39
CA ASN A 207 -1.34 6.56 10.60
C ASN A 207 -0.80 6.48 9.16
N LYS A 208 0.45 6.01 9.01
CA LYS A 208 1.09 5.82 7.70
C LYS A 208 0.47 4.65 6.92
N ILE A 209 -0.01 3.61 7.60
CA ILE A 209 -0.79 2.53 6.98
C ILE A 209 -2.03 3.11 6.30
N TRP A 210 -2.83 3.91 7.02
CA TRP A 210 -4.05 4.50 6.45
C TRP A 210 -3.77 5.46 5.28
N GLN A 211 -2.67 6.21 5.33
CA GLN A 211 -2.24 7.05 4.20
C GLN A 211 -1.89 6.20 2.98
N THR A 212 -1.07 5.16 3.18
CA THR A 212 -0.68 4.21 2.12
C THR A 212 -1.91 3.55 1.49
N LEU A 213 -2.85 3.06 2.31
CA LEU A 213 -4.05 2.41 1.80
C LEU A 213 -4.97 3.36 1.03
N LYS A 214 -5.07 4.63 1.44
CA LYS A 214 -5.86 5.62 0.67
C LYS A 214 -5.32 5.84 -0.73
N GLU A 215 -4.03 5.63 -0.95
CA GLU A 215 -3.36 5.87 -2.23
C GLU A 215 -3.34 4.62 -3.09
N GLU A 216 -3.26 3.45 -2.44
CA GLU A 216 -3.03 2.17 -3.12
C GLU A 216 -4.29 1.33 -3.32
N VAL A 217 -5.32 1.53 -2.50
CA VAL A 217 -6.55 0.73 -2.53
C VAL A 217 -7.58 1.38 -3.44
N ASN A 218 -7.98 0.65 -4.46
CA ASN A 218 -9.08 0.98 -5.37
C ASN A 218 -9.89 -0.29 -5.71
N LEU A 219 -10.94 -0.17 -6.51
CA LEU A 219 -11.82 -1.30 -6.85
C LEU A 219 -11.10 -2.44 -7.62
N ASN A 220 -9.92 -2.20 -8.21
CA ASN A 220 -9.14 -3.24 -8.88
C ASN A 220 -8.12 -3.91 -7.94
N THR A 221 -7.72 -3.26 -6.84
CA THR A 221 -6.67 -3.75 -5.93
C THR A 221 -7.19 -4.23 -4.58
N TYR A 222 -8.39 -3.85 -4.16
CA TYR A 222 -8.89 -4.12 -2.81
C TYR A 222 -8.92 -5.62 -2.44
N GLU A 223 -9.20 -6.51 -3.40
CA GLU A 223 -9.20 -7.96 -3.14
C GLU A 223 -7.82 -8.50 -2.82
N GLN A 224 -6.78 -7.98 -3.47
CA GLN A 224 -5.40 -8.35 -3.14
C GLN A 224 -5.06 -7.88 -1.73
N TRP A 225 -5.43 -6.66 -1.37
CA TRP A 225 -5.24 -6.14 -0.01
C TRP A 225 -6.05 -6.90 1.05
N CYS A 226 -7.19 -7.51 0.68
CA CYS A 226 -7.96 -8.36 1.58
C CYS A 226 -7.18 -9.56 2.12
N THR A 227 -6.15 -10.05 1.40
CA THR A 227 -5.36 -11.22 1.83
C THR A 227 -4.43 -10.94 3.01
N VAL A 228 -4.25 -9.68 3.39
CA VAL A 228 -3.34 -9.25 4.48
C VAL A 228 -4.01 -8.39 5.55
N LEU A 229 -5.34 -8.38 5.59
CA LEU A 229 -6.12 -7.56 6.55
C LEU A 229 -5.78 -7.87 8.00
N ASP A 230 -5.63 -9.14 8.34
CA ASP A 230 -5.30 -9.58 9.71
C ASP A 230 -3.94 -9.04 10.14
N ALA A 231 -2.93 -9.12 9.25
CA ALA A 231 -1.60 -8.59 9.51
C ALA A 231 -1.57 -7.06 9.67
N LEU A 232 -2.49 -6.36 8.99
CA LEU A 232 -2.65 -4.90 9.13
C LEU A 232 -3.58 -4.52 10.30
N ASN A 233 -4.27 -5.50 10.89
CA ASN A 233 -5.33 -5.30 11.88
C ASN A 233 -6.38 -4.27 11.39
N ILE A 234 -6.89 -4.49 10.18
CA ILE A 234 -7.89 -3.65 9.51
C ILE A 234 -9.10 -4.48 9.14
N GLN A 235 -10.29 -3.94 9.37
CA GLN A 235 -11.52 -4.62 8.97
C GLN A 235 -11.77 -4.47 7.46
N ARG A 236 -12.30 -5.54 6.86
CA ARG A 236 -12.65 -5.58 5.43
C ARG A 236 -13.56 -4.42 5.00
N ASP A 237 -14.60 -4.12 5.79
CA ASP A 237 -15.53 -3.03 5.52
C ASP A 237 -14.83 -1.67 5.42
N ALA A 238 -13.81 -1.43 6.25
CA ALA A 238 -13.02 -0.20 6.21
C ALA A 238 -12.17 -0.10 4.93
N LEU A 239 -11.56 -1.21 4.50
CA LEU A 239 -10.81 -1.29 3.25
C LEU A 239 -11.72 -1.05 2.03
N CYS A 240 -12.87 -1.72 1.99
CA CYS A 240 -13.86 -1.57 0.93
C CYS A 240 -14.41 -0.14 0.87
N SER A 241 -14.63 0.49 2.03
CA SER A 241 -15.03 1.90 2.11
C SER A 241 -13.99 2.84 1.48
N ILE A 242 -12.70 2.55 1.63
CA ILE A 242 -11.62 3.31 0.97
C ILE A 242 -11.69 3.09 -0.54
N ALA A 243 -11.76 1.83 -0.99
CA ALA A 243 -11.83 1.50 -2.41
C ALA A 243 -12.95 2.24 -3.13
N ILE A 244 -14.15 2.25 -2.55
CA ILE A 244 -15.32 2.94 -3.10
C ILE A 244 -15.09 4.44 -3.12
N LYS A 245 -14.61 5.05 -2.03
CA LYS A 245 -14.37 6.49 -1.96
C LYS A 245 -13.35 6.98 -2.99
N GLN A 246 -12.31 6.18 -3.26
CA GLN A 246 -11.30 6.53 -4.27
C GLN A 246 -11.78 6.32 -5.71
N SER A 247 -12.79 5.47 -5.93
CA SER A 247 -13.35 5.22 -7.25
C SER A 247 -14.34 6.28 -7.74
N VAL A 248 -14.73 7.21 -6.86
CA VAL A 248 -15.70 8.25 -7.19
C VAL A 248 -15.12 9.22 -8.23
N PRO A 249 -15.83 9.50 -9.33
CA PRO A 249 -15.33 10.42 -10.35
C PRO A 249 -15.14 11.83 -9.78
N VAL A 250 -14.04 12.48 -10.17
CA VAL A 250 -13.78 13.87 -9.81
C VAL A 250 -14.86 14.74 -10.44
N ARG A 251 -15.54 15.57 -9.62
CA ARG A 251 -16.52 16.52 -10.12
C ARG A 251 -15.82 17.67 -10.82
N ASP A 252 -15.94 17.73 -12.15
CA ASP A 252 -15.61 18.93 -12.90
C ASP A 252 -16.58 20.05 -12.50
N LYS A 253 -16.09 20.99 -11.69
CA LYS A 253 -16.85 22.19 -11.30
C LYS A 253 -17.11 23.12 -12.49
N THR A 254 -16.39 22.93 -13.60
CA THR A 254 -16.50 23.67 -14.87
C THR A 254 -17.60 23.12 -15.77
N ALA A 255 -17.95 21.83 -15.64
CA ALA A 255 -19.14 21.24 -16.25
C ALA A 255 -20.36 21.64 -15.43
N LEU A 256 -20.87 22.84 -15.71
CA LEU A 256 -22.11 23.37 -15.14
C LEU A 256 -23.28 22.40 -15.43
N GLY A 257 -23.56 21.49 -14.50
CA GLY A 257 -24.91 21.01 -14.17
C GLY A 257 -25.75 20.38 -15.29
N THR A 258 -25.18 19.91 -16.40
CA THR A 258 -25.95 19.23 -17.44
C THR A 258 -26.40 17.86 -16.94
N TRP A 259 -27.71 17.67 -16.86
CA TRP A 259 -28.31 16.41 -16.42
C TRP A 259 -28.11 15.32 -17.48
N ASN A 260 -27.34 14.27 -17.15
CA ASN A 260 -27.03 13.20 -18.09
C ASN A 260 -28.10 12.12 -18.09
N VAL A 261 -28.76 11.93 -19.24
CA VAL A 261 -29.81 10.91 -19.39
C VAL A 261 -29.23 9.50 -19.64
N TYR A 262 -28.02 9.42 -20.19
CA TYR A 262 -27.33 8.17 -20.51
C TYR A 262 -26.26 7.84 -19.47
N SER A 263 -26.11 6.55 -19.16
CA SER A 263 -25.19 6.06 -18.13
C SER A 263 -23.77 6.07 -18.66
N GLN A 264 -22.86 6.62 -17.86
CA GLN A 264 -21.42 6.65 -18.13
C GLN A 264 -20.65 5.74 -17.16
N TYR A 265 -21.26 5.38 -16.03
CA TYR A 265 -20.59 4.71 -14.90
C TYR A 265 -21.24 3.37 -14.52
N SER A 266 -21.94 2.72 -15.44
CA SER A 266 -22.61 1.43 -15.18
C SER A 266 -21.64 0.34 -14.69
N LEU A 267 -20.44 0.23 -15.30
CA LEU A 267 -19.41 -0.72 -14.88
C LEU A 267 -18.92 -0.42 -13.46
N LEU A 268 -18.64 0.86 -13.17
CA LEU A 268 -18.24 1.30 -11.83
C LEU A 268 -19.28 0.93 -10.78
N LEU A 269 -20.56 1.20 -11.05
CA LEU A 269 -21.65 0.88 -10.13
C LEU A 269 -21.78 -0.63 -9.89
N SER A 270 -21.56 -1.45 -10.93
CA SER A 270 -21.52 -2.91 -10.79
C SER A 270 -20.37 -3.37 -9.88
N GLN A 271 -19.16 -2.83 -10.08
CA GLN A 271 -18.00 -3.15 -9.24
C GLN A 271 -18.20 -2.68 -7.79
N VAL A 272 -18.85 -1.53 -7.59
CA VAL A 272 -19.20 -1.07 -6.25
C VAL A 272 -20.23 -1.99 -5.60
N GLU A 273 -21.27 -2.43 -6.32
CA GLU A 273 -22.25 -3.37 -5.78
C GLU A 273 -21.59 -4.68 -5.35
N GLU A 274 -20.68 -5.22 -6.16
CA GLU A 274 -19.88 -6.39 -5.82
C GLU A 274 -19.05 -6.15 -4.55
N CYS A 275 -18.30 -5.06 -4.48
CA CYS A 275 -17.51 -4.69 -3.30
C CYS A 275 -18.38 -4.57 -2.03
N VAL A 276 -19.52 -3.87 -2.13
CA VAL A 276 -20.44 -3.63 -1.01
C VAL A 276 -21.16 -4.91 -0.58
N SER A 277 -21.37 -5.88 -1.48
CA SER A 277 -21.94 -7.19 -1.13
C SER A 277 -21.12 -7.96 -0.10
N THR A 278 -19.84 -7.61 0.06
CA THR A 278 -18.91 -8.27 1.00
C THR A 278 -18.87 -7.64 2.39
N PHE A 279 -19.62 -6.54 2.62
CA PHE A 279 -19.66 -5.86 3.92
C PHE A 279 -20.37 -6.73 4.96
N THR A 280 -19.83 -6.72 6.18
CA THR A 280 -20.48 -7.35 7.33
C THR A 280 -21.41 -6.36 8.05
N ASN A 281 -21.06 -5.08 8.08
CA ASN A 281 -21.84 -4.01 8.67
C ASN A 281 -22.67 -3.28 7.59
N LEU A 282 -23.99 -3.48 7.62
CA LEU A 282 -24.93 -2.88 6.66
C LEU A 282 -25.06 -1.36 6.81
N GLU A 283 -24.86 -0.80 8.00
CA GLU A 283 -24.84 0.66 8.21
C GLU A 283 -23.67 1.30 7.45
N ASN A 284 -22.47 0.71 7.55
CA ASN A 284 -21.28 1.17 6.84
C ASN A 284 -21.44 1.06 5.31
N ALA A 285 -22.04 -0.05 4.85
CA ALA A 285 -22.39 -0.24 3.44
C ALA A 285 -23.34 0.87 2.95
N CYS A 286 -24.41 1.14 3.69
CA CYS A 286 -25.36 2.21 3.38
C CYS A 286 -24.70 3.59 3.37
N ALA A 287 -23.83 3.88 4.34
CA ALA A 287 -23.10 5.14 4.41
C ALA A 287 -22.20 5.35 3.19
N CYS A 288 -21.51 4.30 2.72
CA CYS A 288 -20.68 4.34 1.51
C CYS A 288 -21.52 4.57 0.24
N LEU A 289 -22.64 3.86 0.09
CA LEU A 289 -23.54 4.03 -1.05
C LEU A 289 -24.20 5.41 -1.05
N TYR A 290 -24.55 5.94 0.13
CA TYR A 290 -25.08 7.29 0.26
C TYR A 290 -24.04 8.34 -0.13
N PHE A 291 -22.78 8.15 0.28
CA PHE A 291 -21.65 8.96 -0.15
C PHE A 291 -21.48 8.92 -1.67
N LEU A 292 -21.48 7.74 -2.28
CA LEU A 292 -21.38 7.56 -3.73
C LEU A 292 -22.51 8.30 -4.45
N SER A 293 -23.77 8.06 -4.08
CA SER A 293 -24.93 8.74 -4.63
C SER A 293 -24.85 10.28 -4.52
N ASN A 294 -24.25 10.80 -3.44
CA ASN A 294 -24.02 12.25 -3.29
C ASN A 294 -22.95 12.81 -4.21
N HIS A 295 -22.04 11.98 -4.74
CA HIS A 295 -20.90 12.42 -5.53
C HIS A 295 -21.01 12.05 -7.02
N MET A 296 -21.89 11.12 -7.39
CA MET A 296 -22.19 10.84 -8.79
C MET A 296 -22.62 12.12 -9.54
N PRO A 297 -22.31 12.23 -10.84
CA PRO A 297 -22.79 13.32 -11.69
C PRO A 297 -24.33 13.35 -11.76
N PRO A 298 -24.97 14.54 -11.82
CA PRO A 298 -26.41 14.65 -11.98
C PRO A 298 -26.89 13.90 -13.23
N GLY A 299 -27.84 12.97 -13.07
CA GLY A 299 -28.25 12.11 -14.18
C GLY A 299 -28.66 10.71 -13.76
N VAL A 300 -28.70 9.81 -14.75
CA VAL A 300 -29.07 8.41 -14.55
C VAL A 300 -28.11 7.67 -13.60
N ASP A 301 -26.82 7.96 -13.64
CA ASP A 301 -25.86 7.29 -12.74
C ASP A 301 -26.09 7.67 -11.26
N GLN A 302 -26.54 8.91 -11.00
CA GLN A 302 -26.97 9.32 -9.67
C GLN A 302 -28.26 8.62 -9.24
N VAL A 303 -29.20 8.39 -10.18
CA VAL A 303 -30.41 7.59 -9.92
C VAL A 303 -30.01 6.17 -9.53
N SER A 304 -29.20 5.49 -10.34
CA SER A 304 -28.76 4.11 -10.10
C SER A 304 -27.99 3.96 -8.79
N ALA A 305 -27.09 4.91 -8.45
CA ALA A 305 -26.43 4.90 -7.15
C ALA A 305 -27.40 5.12 -5.98
N SER A 306 -28.43 5.95 -6.17
CA SER A 306 -29.46 6.21 -5.15
C SER A 306 -30.40 5.01 -4.96
N GLU A 307 -30.73 4.32 -6.05
CA GLU A 307 -31.49 3.07 -6.04
C GLU A 307 -30.72 1.98 -5.30
N LEU A 308 -29.43 1.81 -5.60
CA LEU A 308 -28.57 0.86 -4.92
C LEU A 308 -28.47 1.16 -3.42
N CYS A 309 -28.32 2.43 -3.05
CA CYS A 309 -28.37 2.86 -1.64
C CYS A 309 -29.73 2.52 -0.99
N TYR A 310 -30.84 2.73 -1.70
CA TYR A 310 -32.18 2.40 -1.21
C TYR A 310 -32.37 0.89 -1.03
N LYS A 311 -31.87 0.06 -1.95
CA LYS A 311 -31.87 -1.39 -1.83
C LYS A 311 -31.15 -1.85 -0.56
N TYR A 312 -29.98 -1.29 -0.25
CA TYR A 312 -29.20 -1.69 0.92
C TYR A 312 -29.77 -1.17 2.25
N VAL A 313 -30.37 0.02 2.29
CA VAL A 313 -31.00 0.50 3.53
C VAL A 313 -32.25 -0.31 3.88
N LEU A 314 -32.98 -0.81 2.88
CA LEU A 314 -34.07 -1.76 3.11
C LEU A 314 -33.55 -3.09 3.68
N LYS A 315 -32.48 -3.64 3.11
CA LYS A 315 -31.81 -4.83 3.67
C LYS A 315 -31.37 -4.60 5.12
N TRP A 316 -30.82 -3.43 5.43
CA TRP A 316 -30.45 -3.09 6.81
C TRP A 316 -31.68 -3.07 7.72
N TYR A 317 -32.77 -2.42 7.29
CA TYR A 317 -34.01 -2.34 8.05
C TYR A 317 -34.68 -3.70 8.31
N GLU A 318 -34.56 -4.64 7.38
CA GLU A 318 -35.03 -6.03 7.57
C GLU A 318 -34.33 -6.73 8.75
N HIS A 319 -33.09 -6.36 9.06
CA HIS A 319 -32.31 -6.94 10.15
C HIS A 319 -32.36 -6.09 11.43
N GLU A 320 -32.44 -4.77 11.29
CA GLU A 320 -32.39 -3.82 12.41
C GLU A 320 -33.42 -2.68 12.24
N GLU A 321 -34.39 -2.62 13.14
CA GLU A 321 -35.45 -1.59 13.09
C GLU A 321 -34.91 -0.16 13.32
N SER A 322 -33.71 -0.03 13.89
CA SER A 322 -32.99 1.24 14.07
C SER A 322 -32.76 2.02 12.76
N ALA A 323 -32.81 1.33 11.61
CA ALA A 323 -32.63 1.93 10.29
C ALA A 323 -33.85 2.72 9.79
N LYS A 324 -35.00 2.71 10.47
CA LYS A 324 -36.27 3.30 9.99
C LYS A 324 -36.13 4.75 9.49
N ASP A 325 -35.51 5.61 10.28
CA ASP A 325 -35.30 7.03 9.92
C ASP A 325 -34.35 7.19 8.72
N ARG A 326 -33.41 6.25 8.56
CA ARG A 326 -32.48 6.20 7.43
C ARG A 326 -33.20 5.77 6.16
N VAL A 327 -34.11 4.80 6.24
CA VAL A 327 -34.94 4.37 5.11
C VAL A 327 -35.73 5.54 4.55
N GLU A 328 -36.41 6.31 5.40
CA GLU A 328 -37.21 7.45 4.94
C GLU A 328 -36.34 8.51 4.25
N LYS A 329 -35.20 8.86 4.85
CA LYS A 329 -34.25 9.82 4.27
C LYS A 329 -33.72 9.38 2.90
N VAL A 330 -33.28 8.13 2.78
CA VAL A 330 -32.72 7.58 1.53
C VAL A 330 -33.81 7.43 0.47
N LYS A 331 -35.01 6.96 0.87
CA LYS A 331 -36.18 6.87 -0.01
C LYS A 331 -36.55 8.22 -0.60
N ASN A 332 -36.66 9.26 0.24
CA ASN A 332 -36.99 10.60 -0.22
C ASN A 332 -35.97 11.10 -1.24
N LYS A 333 -34.68 10.93 -0.96
CA LYS A 333 -33.62 11.28 -1.91
C LYS A 333 -33.74 10.52 -3.24
N TYR A 334 -33.91 9.20 -3.18
CA TYR A 334 -34.08 8.36 -4.37
C TYR A 334 -35.26 8.85 -5.22
N LEU A 335 -36.42 9.10 -4.60
CA LEU A 335 -37.61 9.59 -5.30
C LEU A 335 -37.40 10.97 -5.94
N LEU A 336 -36.74 11.91 -5.24
CA LEU A 336 -36.44 13.24 -5.79
C LEU A 336 -35.54 13.15 -7.02
N VAL A 337 -34.43 12.40 -6.94
CA VAL A 337 -33.49 12.26 -8.05
C VAL A 337 -34.14 11.52 -9.23
N THR A 338 -34.91 10.47 -8.97
CA THR A 338 -35.64 9.71 -10.01
C THR A 338 -36.70 10.57 -10.70
N THR A 339 -37.48 11.35 -9.95
CA THR A 339 -38.48 12.26 -10.52
C THR A 339 -37.81 13.31 -11.39
N THR A 340 -36.70 13.89 -10.91
CA THR A 340 -35.89 14.83 -11.70
C THR A 340 -35.42 14.17 -13.00
N HIS A 341 -34.90 12.94 -12.93
CA HIS A 341 -34.45 12.20 -14.10
C HIS A 341 -35.56 11.96 -15.13
N ILE A 342 -36.75 11.56 -14.68
CA ILE A 342 -37.91 11.34 -15.53
C ILE A 342 -38.27 12.64 -16.27
N LEU A 343 -38.31 13.78 -15.59
CA LEU A 343 -38.59 15.06 -16.22
C LEU A 343 -37.57 15.40 -17.33
N TYR A 344 -36.27 15.23 -17.06
CA TYR A 344 -35.23 15.47 -18.07
C TYR A 344 -35.33 14.50 -19.24
N LYS A 345 -35.55 13.20 -18.96
CA LYS A 345 -35.64 12.15 -19.98
C LYS A 345 -36.78 12.39 -20.98
N TYR A 346 -37.89 12.97 -20.53
CA TYR A 346 -39.04 13.27 -21.38
C TYR A 346 -39.13 14.73 -21.84
N GLY A 347 -38.09 15.55 -21.62
CA GLY A 347 -38.08 16.95 -22.05
C GLY A 347 -39.01 17.87 -21.25
N LEU A 348 -39.43 17.47 -20.05
CA LEU A 348 -40.33 18.19 -19.14
C LEU A 348 -39.60 18.86 -17.97
N ALA A 349 -38.26 18.93 -18.00
CA ALA A 349 -37.45 19.54 -16.94
C ALA A 349 -37.47 21.08 -16.98
N GLU A 350 -38.67 21.67 -17.04
CA GLU A 350 -38.86 23.11 -16.98
C GLU A 350 -38.77 23.62 -15.54
N ALA A 351 -38.37 24.89 -15.38
CA ALA A 351 -38.21 25.50 -14.06
C ALA A 351 -39.48 25.49 -13.20
N CYS A 352 -40.67 25.48 -13.82
CA CYS A 352 -41.95 25.36 -13.11
C CYS A 352 -42.13 23.97 -12.48
N TYR A 353 -41.82 22.89 -13.21
CA TYR A 353 -41.93 21.51 -12.73
C TYR A 353 -40.80 21.16 -11.75
N LEU A 354 -39.57 21.62 -12.00
CA LEU A 354 -38.44 21.33 -11.13
C LEU A 354 -38.62 21.90 -9.71
N LYS A 355 -39.33 23.02 -9.54
CA LYS A 355 -39.65 23.60 -8.22
C LYS A 355 -40.63 22.75 -7.41
N LEU A 356 -41.42 21.90 -8.08
CA LEU A 356 -42.47 21.09 -7.47
C LEU A 356 -42.02 19.65 -7.15
N ILE A 357 -40.76 19.27 -7.42
CA ILE A 357 -40.28 17.89 -7.23
C ILE A 357 -40.45 17.42 -5.77
N SER A 358 -40.36 18.32 -4.80
CA SER A 358 -40.59 18.02 -3.38
C SER A 358 -42.07 17.84 -2.99
N ASN A 359 -43.00 18.23 -3.87
CA ASN A 359 -44.45 18.20 -3.65
C ASN A 359 -45.15 17.35 -4.75
N PRO A 360 -45.21 16.00 -4.60
CA PRO A 360 -45.71 15.12 -5.64
C PRO A 360 -47.13 15.45 -6.14
N GLN A 361 -48.03 15.85 -5.24
CA GLN A 361 -49.43 16.19 -5.60
C GLN A 361 -49.53 17.45 -6.46
N GLU A 362 -48.75 18.47 -6.14
CA GLU A 362 -48.69 19.72 -6.90
C GLU A 362 -48.02 19.50 -8.26
N LEU A 363 -46.92 18.74 -8.28
CA LEU A 363 -46.23 18.36 -9.51
C LEU A 363 -47.17 17.61 -10.45
N MET A 364 -47.88 16.59 -9.96
CA MET A 364 -48.84 15.84 -10.77
C MET A 364 -49.92 16.77 -11.34
N SER A 365 -50.52 17.61 -10.49
CA SER A 365 -51.57 18.55 -10.91
C SER A 365 -51.06 19.51 -11.99
N SER A 366 -49.85 20.03 -11.83
CA SER A 366 -49.21 20.94 -12.79
C SER A 366 -48.88 20.24 -14.12
N LEU A 367 -48.42 18.98 -14.08
CA LEU A 367 -48.15 18.17 -15.27
C LEU A 367 -49.44 17.87 -16.05
N PHE A 368 -50.55 17.56 -15.37
CA PHE A 368 -51.85 17.37 -16.05
C PHE A 368 -52.38 18.65 -16.70
N GLN A 369 -51.95 19.81 -16.22
CA GLN A 369 -52.28 21.12 -16.78
C GLN A 369 -51.29 21.59 -17.87
N HIS A 370 -50.35 20.73 -18.28
CA HIS A 370 -49.39 21.08 -19.33
C HIS A 370 -50.11 21.52 -20.63
N PRO A 371 -49.67 22.61 -21.30
CA PRO A 371 -50.33 23.16 -22.49
C PRO A 371 -50.65 22.12 -23.58
N ASP A 372 -49.74 21.18 -23.83
CA ASP A 372 -49.94 20.10 -24.81
C ASP A 372 -51.07 19.13 -24.44
N ILE A 373 -51.27 18.85 -23.14
CA ILE A 373 -52.35 17.97 -22.68
C ILE A 373 -53.69 18.71 -22.79
N VAL A 374 -53.71 19.97 -22.35
CA VAL A 374 -54.92 20.80 -22.36
C VAL A 374 -55.38 21.11 -23.78
N SER A 375 -54.45 21.36 -24.72
CA SER A 375 -54.77 21.61 -26.13
C SER A 375 -55.30 20.38 -26.86
N ARG A 376 -54.76 19.19 -26.56
CA ARG A 376 -55.28 17.89 -27.02
C ARG A 376 -56.68 17.62 -26.49
N GLY A 377 -56.91 17.84 -25.19
CA GLY A 377 -58.22 17.65 -24.55
C GLY A 377 -59.31 18.59 -25.09
N ARG A 378 -58.93 19.77 -25.62
CA ARG A 378 -59.85 20.73 -26.26
C ARG A 378 -60.03 20.51 -27.77
N GLY A 379 -59.39 19.48 -28.35
CA GLY A 379 -59.52 19.16 -29.79
C GLY A 379 -58.82 20.14 -30.74
N THR A 380 -57.79 20.86 -30.27
CA THR A 380 -57.17 21.98 -31.01
C THR A 380 -55.79 21.71 -31.62
N CYS A 381 -55.32 20.46 -31.69
CA CYS A 381 -54.01 20.17 -32.30
C CYS A 381 -54.02 20.29 -33.83
N VAL A 382 -53.21 21.21 -34.38
CA VAL A 382 -52.96 21.39 -35.83
C VAL A 382 -51.71 20.63 -36.32
N HIS A 383 -50.92 19.99 -35.45
CA HIS A 383 -49.76 19.23 -35.91
C HIS A 383 -49.37 18.09 -34.98
N CYS A 384 -49.30 16.88 -35.52
CA CYS A 384 -48.51 15.78 -34.99
C CYS A 384 -47.15 15.83 -35.70
N PRO A 385 -46.04 16.17 -35.03
CA PRO A 385 -44.73 15.81 -35.56
C PRO A 385 -44.59 14.29 -35.37
N GLY A 386 -44.48 13.57 -36.48
CA GLY A 386 -44.19 12.14 -36.47
C GLY A 386 -42.75 11.86 -36.03
N ARG A 387 -42.62 10.84 -35.19
CA ARG A 387 -41.44 10.02 -34.82
C ARG A 387 -40.19 10.72 -34.27
#